data_AF-A0A2E8IZW3-F1
#
_entry.id   AF-A0A2E8IZW3-F1
#
_cell.length_a   1.000
_cell.length_b   1.000
_cell.length_c   1.000
_cell.angle_alpha   90.00
_cell.angle_beta   90.00
_cell.angle_gamma   90.00
#
_symmetry.space_group_name_H-M   'P 1'
#
loop_
_entity.id
_entity.type
_entity.pdbx_description
1 polymer ?
#
loop_
_entity_poly.entity_id
_entity_poly.type
_entity_poly.pdbx_seq_one_letter_code
_entity_poly.pdbx_strand_id
1 'polypeptide(L)'
;MGDVTNHGTGSQFDPSTAKKSKDGFWRDVNNNLPKVSASDIERHTYCPLSWELAKKGNSGQGDAINSGKAKHAKIHERVSEFKIKQSQFKRHMIIWTWWFTVIIAIVIDSIAFMSIDDVVLYPKDVAKYLAMWSLTVLIAGIIAVSIPWRSWLGIDVTIKQQKNLLIQETKTLQPEWEPEGFEGGWFEAGKVETSLLFAAILLGIHSIALNGADNRKQAGFILIMLAMLWTLAASWQLQRALIMENASELARKDVGLKEGTEVAYSDDEESAGLLIDSVTGIRGRPDQIVIIDGEFIPIEQKTGRVPKRPHSSHKRQVLAYIHLVEINTKRTTPYGILRYGNEDIHQVVWDENTKEELFDEVKEIQRLMVFGGAKRNHDRIGKCQNCSRKYACNESLAV
;
A
#
# COMPACT_ATOMS: atom_id res chain seq x y z
N MET A 1 -37.44 10.74 21.52
CA MET A 1 -36.49 11.73 20.96
C MET A 1 -35.15 11.03 20.84
N GLY A 2 -34.66 10.58 19.69
CA GLY A 2 -34.86 11.06 18.33
C GLY A 2 -33.60 11.82 17.92
N ASP A 3 -32.54 11.09 17.58
CA ASP A 3 -31.47 11.61 16.73
C ASP A 3 -30.95 10.47 15.85
N VAL A 4 -31.50 10.42 14.63
CA VAL A 4 -31.06 9.53 13.55
C VAL A 4 -30.17 10.39 12.69
N THR A 5 -28.86 10.24 12.85
CA THR A 5 -27.88 10.90 12.00
C THR A 5 -27.96 10.30 10.61
N ASN A 6 -28.36 11.18 9.69
CA ASN A 6 -28.65 10.93 8.29
C ASN A 6 -27.31 10.76 7.54
N HIS A 7 -26.86 9.51 7.33
CA HIS A 7 -25.76 9.23 6.42
C HIS A 7 -26.23 9.37 4.96
N GLY A 8 -25.46 10.11 4.17
CA GLY A 8 -25.79 10.58 2.83
C GLY A 8 -26.37 9.51 1.89
N THR A 9 -27.54 9.84 1.35
CA THR A 9 -28.29 9.11 0.33
C THR A 9 -27.57 9.17 -1.02
N GLY A 10 -26.58 8.30 -1.23
CA GLY A 10 -26.23 7.88 -2.60
C GLY A 10 -27.45 7.14 -3.19
N SER A 11 -27.96 7.60 -4.33
CA SER A 11 -29.19 7.06 -4.94
C SER A 11 -29.15 5.53 -5.03
N GLN A 12 -30.12 4.89 -4.39
CA GLN A 12 -30.25 3.44 -4.36
C GLN A 12 -30.74 2.96 -5.73
N PHE A 13 -30.06 1.97 -6.31
CA PHE A 13 -30.45 1.36 -7.58
C PHE A 13 -31.87 0.80 -7.49
N ASP A 14 -32.72 1.19 -8.45
CA ASP A 14 -34.09 0.68 -8.59
C ASP A 14 -34.16 -0.42 -9.67
N PRO A 15 -34.37 -1.69 -9.29
CA PRO A 15 -34.47 -2.80 -10.23
C PRO A 15 -35.67 -2.70 -11.19
N SER A 16 -36.76 -2.03 -10.77
CA SER A 16 -38.02 -2.03 -11.54
C SER A 16 -37.95 -1.19 -12.82
N THR A 17 -37.05 -0.19 -12.82
CA THR A 17 -36.84 0.73 -13.94
C THR A 17 -35.56 0.40 -14.74
N ALA A 18 -34.86 -0.67 -14.35
CA ALA A 18 -33.57 -1.03 -14.92
C ALA A 18 -33.65 -1.55 -16.36
N LYS A 19 -32.73 -1.08 -17.21
CA LYS A 19 -32.58 -1.51 -18.61
C LYS A 19 -31.13 -1.83 -18.93
N LYS A 20 -30.93 -2.74 -19.88
CA LYS A 20 -29.61 -3.08 -20.42
C LYS A 20 -29.13 -1.94 -21.33
N SER A 21 -27.96 -1.39 -21.01
CA SER A 21 -27.30 -0.33 -21.76
C SER A 21 -26.51 -0.88 -22.96
N LYS A 22 -26.00 0.01 -23.83
CA LYS A 22 -25.25 -0.37 -25.04
C LYS A 22 -23.92 -1.09 -24.74
N ASP A 23 -23.31 -0.79 -23.61
CA ASP A 23 -22.12 -1.43 -23.05
C ASP A 23 -22.42 -2.82 -22.44
N GLY A 24 -23.69 -3.21 -22.36
CA GLY A 24 -24.15 -4.49 -21.85
C GLY A 24 -24.46 -4.52 -20.35
N PHE A 25 -24.17 -3.46 -19.61
CA PHE A 25 -24.45 -3.35 -18.17
C PHE A 25 -25.89 -2.86 -17.89
N TRP A 26 -26.41 -3.20 -16.73
CA TRP A 26 -27.76 -2.78 -16.31
C TRP A 26 -27.73 -1.45 -15.58
N ARG A 27 -28.63 -0.53 -15.94
CA ARG A 27 -28.75 0.79 -15.33
C ARG A 27 -30.20 1.17 -15.10
N ASP A 28 -30.48 1.85 -13.99
CA ASP A 28 -31.81 2.45 -13.73
C ASP A 28 -32.01 3.76 -14.51
N VAL A 29 -33.18 4.39 -14.36
CA VAL A 29 -33.50 5.68 -15.02
C VAL A 29 -32.59 6.83 -14.58
N ASN A 30 -31.99 6.72 -13.40
CA ASN A 30 -31.04 7.69 -12.85
C ASN A 30 -29.58 7.32 -13.19
N ASN A 31 -29.39 6.33 -14.08
CA ASN A 31 -28.08 5.83 -14.51
C ASN A 31 -27.26 5.13 -13.41
N ASN A 32 -27.89 4.69 -12.31
CA ASN A 32 -27.21 3.90 -11.27
C ASN A 32 -27.05 2.44 -11.70
N LEU A 33 -25.96 1.82 -11.25
CA LEU A 33 -25.68 0.40 -11.50
C LEU A 33 -26.04 -0.47 -10.28
N PRO A 34 -26.45 -1.73 -10.50
CA PRO A 34 -26.44 -2.73 -9.44
C PRO A 34 -25.00 -2.94 -8.95
N LYS A 35 -24.80 -2.79 -7.64
CA LYS A 35 -23.49 -2.99 -7.01
C LYS A 35 -23.17 -4.48 -6.91
N VAL A 36 -22.15 -4.94 -7.64
CA VAL A 36 -21.69 -6.34 -7.65
C VAL A 36 -20.39 -6.44 -6.86
N SER A 37 -20.38 -7.14 -5.73
CA SER A 37 -19.13 -7.32 -4.97
C SER A 37 -18.25 -8.44 -5.54
N ALA A 38 -16.93 -8.39 -5.34
CA ALA A 38 -16.03 -9.48 -5.70
C ALA A 38 -16.46 -10.82 -5.04
N SER A 39 -17.00 -10.78 -3.82
CA SER A 39 -17.59 -11.96 -3.17
C SER A 39 -18.91 -12.40 -3.81
N ASP A 40 -19.71 -11.49 -4.38
CA ASP A 40 -20.88 -11.86 -5.18
C ASP A 40 -20.45 -12.67 -6.40
N ILE A 41 -19.40 -12.22 -7.10
CA ILE A 41 -18.81 -12.93 -8.24
C ILE A 41 -18.34 -14.32 -7.80
N GLU A 42 -17.54 -14.43 -6.74
CA GLU A 42 -17.08 -15.71 -6.19
C GLU A 42 -18.25 -16.68 -5.91
N ARG A 43 -19.28 -16.19 -5.20
CA ARG A 43 -20.44 -17.00 -4.79
C ARG A 43 -21.29 -17.40 -5.97
N HIS A 44 -21.49 -16.50 -6.93
CA HIS A 44 -22.21 -16.77 -8.16
C HIS A 44 -21.51 -17.86 -8.97
N THR A 45 -20.19 -17.76 -9.18
CA THR A 45 -19.41 -18.80 -9.85
C THR A 45 -19.50 -20.15 -9.12
N TYR A 46 -19.52 -20.12 -7.78
CA TYR A 46 -19.67 -21.35 -6.98
C TYR A 46 -20.99 -22.06 -7.26
N CYS A 47 -22.11 -21.31 -7.15
CA CYS A 47 -23.48 -21.71 -7.53
C CYS A 47 -24.43 -20.49 -7.57
N PRO A 48 -25.02 -20.12 -8.73
CA PRO A 48 -25.89 -18.96 -8.86
C PRO A 48 -27.13 -19.02 -7.96
N LEU A 49 -27.75 -20.19 -7.81
CA LEU A 49 -28.90 -20.36 -6.93
C LEU A 49 -28.54 -20.13 -5.45
N SER A 50 -27.38 -20.62 -5.00
CA SER A 50 -26.91 -20.37 -3.62
C SER A 50 -26.63 -18.88 -3.37
N TRP A 51 -26.11 -18.19 -4.38
CA TRP A 51 -25.92 -16.74 -4.35
C TRP A 51 -27.26 -15.99 -4.26
N GLU A 52 -28.26 -16.36 -5.07
CA GLU A 52 -29.58 -15.72 -5.04
C GLU A 52 -30.29 -15.95 -3.70
N LEU A 53 -30.21 -17.18 -3.16
CA LEU A 53 -30.73 -17.49 -1.82
C LEU A 53 -30.10 -16.60 -0.74
N ALA A 54 -28.80 -16.30 -0.86
CA ALA A 54 -28.12 -15.39 0.04
C ALA A 54 -28.69 -13.95 -0.04
N LYS A 55 -28.97 -13.46 -1.26
CA LYS A 55 -29.58 -12.13 -1.46
C LYS A 55 -31.02 -12.06 -0.94
N LYS A 56 -31.75 -13.18 -0.95
CA LYS A 56 -33.09 -13.33 -0.34
C LYS A 56 -33.07 -13.44 1.20
N GLY A 57 -31.92 -13.30 1.84
CA GLY A 57 -31.79 -13.31 3.31
C GLY A 57 -31.49 -14.68 3.92
N ASN A 58 -31.25 -15.73 3.12
CA ASN A 58 -30.84 -17.04 3.64
C ASN A 58 -29.37 -17.00 4.04
N SER A 59 -29.09 -16.96 5.35
CA SER A 59 -27.73 -16.98 5.88
C SER A 59 -27.06 -18.34 5.63
N GLY A 60 -25.74 -18.35 5.45
CA GLY A 60 -25.00 -19.59 5.38
C GLY A 60 -24.86 -20.19 6.78
N GLN A 61 -25.23 -21.46 6.95
CA GLN A 61 -25.04 -22.20 8.20
C GLN A 61 -23.80 -23.13 8.10
N GLY A 62 -23.10 -23.32 9.22
CA GLY A 62 -22.03 -24.31 9.36
C GLY A 62 -20.73 -23.79 9.97
N ASP A 63 -20.02 -24.66 10.69
CA ASP A 63 -18.80 -24.33 11.42
C ASP A 63 -17.66 -23.85 10.52
N ALA A 64 -17.63 -24.31 9.26
CA ALA A 64 -16.63 -23.91 8.28
C ALA A 64 -16.67 -22.40 7.97
N ILE A 65 -17.85 -21.76 8.00
CA ILE A 65 -17.98 -20.32 7.75
C ILE A 65 -17.43 -19.52 8.93
N ASN A 66 -17.80 -19.90 10.15
CA ASN A 66 -17.35 -19.23 11.37
C ASN A 66 -15.84 -19.42 11.57
N SER A 67 -15.33 -20.63 11.34
CA SER A 67 -13.89 -20.92 11.34
C SER A 67 -13.14 -20.11 10.28
N GLY A 68 -13.70 -19.99 9.06
CA GLY A 68 -13.12 -19.18 7.99
C GLY A 68 -12.99 -17.71 8.39
N LYS A 69 -14.06 -17.10 8.91
CA LYS A 69 -14.03 -15.70 9.39
C LYS A 69 -12.97 -15.48 10.48
N ALA A 70 -12.89 -16.38 11.46
CA ALA A 70 -11.90 -16.29 12.53
C ALA A 70 -10.46 -16.42 12.01
N LYS A 71 -10.22 -17.32 11.05
CA LYS A 71 -8.90 -17.48 10.42
C LYS A 71 -8.50 -16.25 9.61
N HIS A 72 -9.43 -15.64 8.86
CA HIS A 72 -9.16 -14.40 8.13
C HIS A 72 -8.85 -13.23 9.06
N ALA A 73 -9.59 -13.08 10.16
CA ALA A 73 -9.31 -12.04 11.16
C ALA A 73 -7.89 -12.18 11.74
N LYS A 74 -7.45 -13.41 12.04
CA LYS A 74 -6.09 -13.69 12.53
C LYS A 74 -5.00 -13.39 11.47
N ILE A 75 -5.30 -13.58 10.20
CA ILE A 75 -4.37 -13.21 9.11
C ILE A 75 -4.25 -11.69 9.04
N HIS A 76 -5.36 -10.95 9.09
CA HIS A 76 -5.34 -9.49 9.10
C HIS A 76 -4.50 -8.94 10.26
N GLU A 77 -4.69 -9.48 11.47
CA GLU A 77 -3.89 -9.10 12.64
C GLU A 77 -2.38 -9.28 12.40
N ARG A 78 -1.95 -10.41 11.83
CA ARG A 78 -0.54 -10.67 11.51
C ARG A 78 0.01 -9.76 10.42
N VAL A 79 -0.79 -9.44 9.40
CA VAL A 79 -0.39 -8.53 8.32
C VAL A 79 -0.21 -7.11 8.87
N SER A 80 -1.13 -6.65 9.72
CA SER A 80 -1.02 -5.35 10.39
C SER A 80 0.23 -5.30 11.30
N GLU A 81 0.49 -6.37 12.06
CA GLU A 81 1.70 -6.49 12.88
C GLU A 81 2.99 -6.39 12.04
N PHE A 82 3.05 -7.07 10.89
CA PHE A 82 4.17 -6.96 9.95
C PHE A 82 4.37 -5.53 9.46
N LYS A 83 3.31 -4.83 9.06
CA LYS A 83 3.35 -3.43 8.59
C LYS A 83 3.88 -2.49 9.65
N ILE A 84 3.40 -2.63 10.89
CA ILE A 84 3.87 -1.84 12.03
C ILE A 84 5.38 -2.04 12.23
N LYS A 85 5.85 -3.30 12.25
CA LYS A 85 7.28 -3.62 12.41
C LYS A 85 8.14 -3.10 11.25
N GLN A 86 7.65 -3.21 10.02
CA GLN A 86 8.34 -2.69 8.83
C GLN A 86 8.47 -1.16 8.88
N SER A 87 7.41 -0.46 9.29
CA SER A 87 7.41 0.99 9.46
C SER A 87 8.39 1.43 10.57
N GLN A 88 8.38 0.73 11.71
CA GLN A 88 9.32 0.97 12.80
C GLN A 88 10.78 0.79 12.34
N PHE A 89 11.09 -0.31 11.63
CA PHE A 89 12.41 -0.54 11.04
C PHE A 89 12.85 0.63 10.15
N LYS A 90 12.01 1.05 9.20
CA LYS A 90 12.30 2.17 8.30
C LYS A 90 12.62 3.45 9.06
N ARG A 91 11.81 3.78 10.08
CA ARG A 91 12.05 4.95 10.94
C ARG A 91 13.40 4.86 11.67
N HIS A 92 13.72 3.70 12.25
CA HIS A 92 15.01 3.50 12.93
C HIS A 92 16.20 3.63 11.97
N MET A 93 16.08 3.09 10.75
CA MET A 93 17.09 3.19 9.70
C MET A 93 17.30 4.61 9.19
N ILE A 94 16.22 5.39 9.02
CA ILE A 94 16.31 6.80 8.65
C ILE A 94 17.10 7.55 9.73
N ILE A 95 16.71 7.44 11.00
CA ILE A 95 17.40 8.10 12.12
C ILE A 95 18.87 7.71 12.17
N TRP A 96 19.19 6.42 12.00
CA TRP A 96 20.56 5.94 11.97
C TRP A 96 21.38 6.57 10.83
N THR A 97 20.82 6.63 9.63
CA THR A 97 21.48 7.22 8.45
C THR A 97 21.83 8.69 8.69
N TRP A 98 20.93 9.44 9.33
CA TRP A 98 21.19 10.83 9.74
C TRP A 98 22.31 10.93 10.76
N TRP A 99 22.30 10.11 11.81
CA TRP A 99 23.36 10.11 12.82
C TRP A 99 24.71 9.73 12.23
N PHE A 100 24.73 8.77 11.30
CA PHE A 100 25.95 8.39 10.58
C PHE A 100 26.49 9.51 9.69
N THR A 101 25.60 10.25 9.01
CA THR A 101 25.97 11.42 8.20
C THR A 101 26.61 12.52 9.07
N VAL A 102 26.06 12.76 10.26
CA VAL A 102 26.63 13.71 11.23
C VAL A 102 28.04 13.28 11.67
N ILE A 103 28.27 11.99 11.91
CA ILE A 103 29.61 11.48 12.26
C ILE A 103 30.60 11.78 11.14
N ILE A 104 30.25 11.49 9.88
CA ILE A 104 31.11 11.77 8.73
C ILE A 104 31.44 13.27 8.67
N ALA A 105 30.46 14.15 8.83
CA ALA A 105 30.68 15.60 8.82
C ALA A 105 31.65 16.04 9.93
N ILE A 106 31.45 15.59 11.17
CA ILE A 106 32.33 15.92 12.31
C ILE A 106 33.76 15.41 12.09
N VAL A 107 33.92 14.22 11.50
CA VAL A 107 35.26 13.66 11.20
C VAL A 107 35.96 14.47 10.12
N ILE A 108 35.26 14.82 9.03
CA ILE A 108 35.80 15.69 7.96
C ILE A 108 36.23 17.04 8.56
N ASP A 109 35.39 17.63 9.39
CA ASP A 109 35.70 18.89 10.06
C ASP A 109 36.93 18.78 10.95
N SER A 110 37.00 17.74 11.78
CA SER A 110 38.17 17.54 12.64
C SER A 110 39.47 17.46 11.83
N ILE A 111 39.46 16.69 10.73
CA ILE A 111 40.60 16.58 9.82
C ILE A 111 40.93 17.96 9.23
N ALA A 112 39.93 18.73 8.80
CA ALA A 112 40.13 20.09 8.29
C ALA A 112 40.74 21.01 9.36
N PHE A 113 40.22 21.04 10.59
CA PHE A 113 40.75 21.84 11.69
C PHE A 113 42.20 21.48 12.04
N MET A 114 42.57 20.20 11.97
CA MET A 114 43.91 19.72 12.30
C MET A 114 44.91 19.86 11.15
N SER A 115 44.46 19.86 9.90
CA SER A 115 45.32 19.84 8.70
C SER A 115 45.51 21.22 8.06
N ILE A 116 44.63 22.19 8.35
CA ILE A 116 44.78 23.57 7.86
C ILE A 116 45.87 24.27 8.69
N ASP A 117 47.11 24.15 8.21
CA ASP A 117 48.26 24.90 8.69
C ASP A 117 48.32 26.30 8.05
N ASP A 118 48.76 27.30 8.82
CA ASP A 118 48.85 28.72 8.45
C ASP A 118 49.87 29.02 7.32
N VAL A 119 50.50 28.00 6.76
CA VAL A 119 51.57 28.12 5.76
C VAL A 119 51.04 27.95 4.33
N VAL A 120 49.95 27.19 4.10
CA VAL A 120 49.44 26.89 2.76
C VAL A 120 47.98 27.32 2.57
N LEU A 121 47.15 27.28 3.62
CA LEU A 121 45.75 27.67 3.58
C LEU A 121 45.42 28.49 4.82
N TYR A 122 45.23 29.81 4.67
CA TYR A 122 44.79 30.63 5.80
C TYR A 122 43.36 30.22 6.21
N PRO A 123 43.11 29.87 7.48
CA PRO A 123 41.80 29.38 7.94
C PRO A 123 40.66 30.36 7.68
N LYS A 124 40.94 31.66 7.79
CA LYS A 124 39.98 32.72 7.47
C LYS A 124 39.58 32.69 6.00
N ASP A 125 40.49 32.31 5.11
CA ASP A 125 40.20 32.20 3.69
C ASP A 125 39.41 30.93 3.39
N VAL A 126 39.74 29.80 4.03
CA VAL A 126 38.93 28.57 3.96
C VAL A 126 37.50 28.81 4.47
N ALA A 127 37.35 29.51 5.60
CA ALA A 127 36.04 29.88 6.12
C ALA A 127 35.26 30.77 5.12
N LYS A 128 35.90 31.77 4.51
CA LYS A 128 35.27 32.59 3.46
C LYS A 128 34.83 31.74 2.27
N TYR A 129 35.66 30.80 1.80
CA TYR A 129 35.29 29.92 0.69
C TYR A 129 34.09 29.03 1.06
N LEU A 130 34.04 28.50 2.28
CA LEU A 130 32.88 27.75 2.77
C LEU A 130 31.61 28.60 2.88
N ALA A 131 31.72 29.84 3.35
CA ALA A 131 30.60 30.79 3.38
C ALA A 131 30.09 31.14 1.98
N MET A 132 31.01 31.40 1.04
CA MET A 132 30.67 31.65 -0.36
C MET A 132 29.99 30.42 -0.98
N TRP A 133 30.50 29.22 -0.70
CA TRP A 133 29.92 27.98 -1.20
C TRP A 133 28.53 27.74 -0.59
N SER A 134 28.36 27.92 0.73
CA SER A 134 27.07 27.89 1.43
C SER A 134 26.05 28.81 0.75
N LEU A 135 26.44 30.06 0.44
CA LEU A 135 25.58 31.01 -0.26
C LEU A 135 25.21 30.54 -1.68
N THR A 136 26.17 30.04 -2.45
CA THR A 136 25.88 29.53 -3.81
C THR A 136 24.94 28.33 -3.78
N VAL A 137 25.12 27.41 -2.83
CA VAL A 137 24.27 26.23 -2.66
C VAL A 137 22.88 26.63 -2.15
N LEU A 138 22.78 27.63 -1.26
CA LEU A 138 21.51 28.18 -0.81
C LEU A 138 20.72 28.78 -1.98
N ILE A 139 21.37 29.60 -2.81
CA ILE A 139 20.75 30.19 -4.00
C ILE A 139 20.30 29.08 -4.96
N ALA A 140 21.15 28.08 -5.22
CA ALA A 140 20.80 26.93 -6.05
C ALA A 140 19.60 26.15 -5.48
N GLY A 141 19.56 25.94 -4.17
CA GLY A 141 18.44 25.30 -3.46
C GLY A 141 17.15 26.09 -3.59
N ILE A 142 17.19 27.41 -3.36
CA ILE A 142 16.03 28.30 -3.52
C ILE A 142 15.52 28.28 -4.98
N ILE A 143 16.43 28.33 -5.96
CA ILE A 143 16.09 28.23 -7.39
C ILE A 143 15.45 26.86 -7.69
N ALA A 144 16.04 25.77 -7.21
CA ALA A 144 15.54 24.42 -7.43
C ALA A 144 14.14 24.20 -6.82
N VAL A 145 13.85 24.85 -5.68
CA VAL A 145 12.50 24.85 -5.07
C VAL A 145 11.53 25.74 -5.85
N SER A 146 11.98 26.88 -6.35
CA SER A 146 11.12 27.89 -6.98
C SER A 146 10.80 27.58 -8.44
N ILE A 147 11.63 26.79 -9.12
CA ILE A 147 11.51 26.48 -10.55
C ILE A 147 11.10 25.02 -10.73
N PRO A 148 10.14 24.70 -11.62
CA PRO A 148 9.74 23.33 -11.92
C PRO A 148 10.75 22.62 -12.84
N TRP A 149 12.04 22.64 -12.50
CA TRP A 149 13.13 22.13 -13.35
C TRP A 149 12.98 20.65 -13.72
N ARG A 150 12.30 19.86 -12.88
CA ARG A 150 12.01 18.45 -13.13
C ARG A 150 11.10 18.24 -14.34
N SER A 151 10.08 19.08 -14.51
CA SER A 151 9.16 18.95 -15.65
C SER A 151 9.84 19.31 -16.96
N TRP A 152 10.83 20.22 -16.93
CA TRP A 152 11.62 20.59 -18.10
C TRP A 152 12.54 19.46 -18.57
N LEU A 153 13.01 18.62 -17.65
CA LEU A 153 13.84 17.45 -17.94
C LEU A 153 13.03 16.18 -18.21
N GLY A 154 11.69 16.25 -18.17
CA GLY A 154 10.82 15.06 -18.27
C GLY A 154 11.04 14.06 -17.13
N ILE A 155 11.58 14.51 -15.99
CA ILE A 155 11.69 13.71 -14.77
C ILE A 155 10.35 13.82 -14.06
N ASP A 156 9.39 13.09 -14.60
CA ASP A 156 8.03 13.07 -14.08
C ASP A 156 8.01 12.36 -12.71
N VAL A 157 7.01 12.73 -11.91
CA VAL A 157 6.68 12.27 -10.55
C VAL A 157 7.28 10.89 -10.22
N THR A 158 8.16 10.83 -9.20
CA THR A 158 8.79 9.56 -8.80
C THR A 158 7.71 8.50 -8.48
N ILE A 159 7.96 7.22 -8.79
CA ILE A 159 7.05 6.11 -8.45
C ILE A 159 6.59 6.18 -6.98
N LYS A 160 7.48 6.66 -6.10
CA LYS A 160 7.21 6.88 -4.67
C LYS A 160 6.25 8.05 -4.38
N GLN A 161 6.35 9.16 -5.11
CA GLN A 161 5.39 10.27 -5.01
C GLN A 161 4.03 9.89 -5.63
N GLN A 162 4.01 9.16 -6.75
CA GLN A 162 2.78 8.57 -7.27
C GLN A 162 2.16 7.57 -6.28
N LYS A 163 2.98 6.76 -5.61
CA LYS A 163 2.57 5.84 -4.54
C LYS A 163 1.94 6.60 -3.37
N ASN A 164 2.56 7.69 -2.90
CA ASN A 164 2.02 8.50 -1.82
C ASN A 164 0.73 9.22 -2.22
N LEU A 165 0.66 9.75 -3.45
CA LEU A 165 -0.54 10.36 -4.01
C LEU A 165 -1.69 9.37 -4.16
N LEU A 166 -1.42 8.13 -4.59
CA LEU A 166 -2.43 7.05 -4.64
C LEU A 166 -2.93 6.66 -3.25
N ILE A 167 -2.02 6.52 -2.27
CA ILE A 167 -2.36 6.26 -0.87
C ILE A 167 -3.16 7.44 -0.27
N GLN A 168 -2.90 8.67 -0.70
CA GLN A 168 -3.58 9.87 -0.21
C GLN A 168 -4.92 10.14 -0.92
N GLU A 169 -5.05 9.88 -2.23
CA GLU A 169 -6.31 9.99 -3.00
C GLU A 169 -7.33 8.91 -2.60
N THR A 170 -6.87 7.73 -2.20
CA THR A 170 -7.73 6.63 -1.71
C THR A 170 -8.16 6.80 -0.25
N LYS A 171 -7.66 7.81 0.47
CA LYS A 171 -8.06 8.13 1.85
C LYS A 171 -9.24 9.08 1.88
N THR A 172 -10.38 8.59 2.35
CA THR A 172 -11.58 9.41 2.67
C THR A 172 -11.42 10.25 3.94
N LEU A 173 -10.41 9.98 4.77
CA LEU A 173 -9.98 10.87 5.86
C LEU A 173 -8.45 10.94 5.89
N GLN A 174 -7.94 12.17 5.97
CA GLN A 174 -6.52 12.41 6.15
C GLN A 174 -6.14 12.04 7.60
N PRO A 175 -5.03 11.34 7.84
CA PRO A 175 -4.55 11.13 9.19
C PRO A 175 -4.24 12.48 9.85
N GLU A 176 -4.71 12.67 11.08
CA GLU A 176 -4.63 13.94 11.82
C GLU A 176 -3.18 14.44 12.05
N TRP A 177 -2.18 13.57 11.88
CA TRP A 177 -0.77 13.89 12.12
C TRP A 177 0.18 13.55 10.96
N GLU A 178 0.20 12.32 10.39
CA GLU A 178 1.13 11.94 9.30
C GLU A 178 0.56 10.86 8.33
N PRO A 179 0.68 11.02 7.00
CA PRO A 179 0.31 9.98 6.03
C PRO A 179 1.12 8.68 6.16
N GLU A 180 0.50 7.53 5.89
CA GLU A 180 1.26 6.29 5.71
C GLU A 180 2.21 6.40 4.50
N GLY A 181 3.50 6.16 4.71
CA GLY A 181 4.54 6.43 3.70
C GLY A 181 5.07 7.87 3.71
N PHE A 182 4.57 8.72 4.60
CA PHE A 182 5.16 10.03 4.90
C PHE A 182 6.53 9.83 5.55
N GLU A 183 7.57 10.33 4.88
CA GLU A 183 8.92 10.37 5.44
C GLU A 183 9.21 11.68 6.19
N GLY A 184 8.20 12.55 6.41
CA GLY A 184 8.40 13.87 7.00
C GLY A 184 8.51 14.99 5.98
N GLY A 185 8.06 16.20 6.38
CA GLY A 185 7.91 17.46 5.62
C GLY A 185 9.19 18.12 5.09
N TRP A 186 10.14 17.31 4.63
CA TRP A 186 11.37 17.70 3.93
C TRP A 186 11.67 16.74 2.78
N PHE A 187 11.13 15.51 2.75
CA PHE A 187 11.36 14.56 1.65
C PHE A 187 10.33 14.66 0.51
N GLU A 188 9.21 15.36 0.73
CA GLU A 188 8.20 15.72 -0.28
C GLU A 188 8.72 16.71 -1.33
N ALA A 189 9.57 17.68 -0.91
CA ALA A 189 10.17 18.70 -1.79
C ALA A 189 11.17 18.15 -2.82
N GLY A 190 11.41 16.83 -2.80
CA GLY A 190 12.45 16.17 -3.56
C GLY A 190 13.75 16.06 -2.75
N LYS A 191 14.38 14.88 -2.79
CA LYS A 191 15.63 14.62 -2.06
C LYS A 191 16.73 15.64 -2.38
N VAL A 192 16.75 16.15 -3.62
CA VAL A 192 17.80 17.05 -4.13
C VAL A 192 17.72 18.44 -3.49
N GLU A 193 16.54 19.07 -3.48
CA GLU A 193 16.29 20.40 -2.94
C GLU A 193 16.61 20.43 -1.45
N THR A 194 16.12 19.42 -0.75
CA THR A 194 16.35 19.26 0.68
C THR A 194 17.83 19.05 0.97
N SER A 195 18.52 18.19 0.21
CA SER A 195 19.97 18.05 0.33
C SER A 195 20.72 19.35 0.07
N LEU A 196 20.32 20.17 -0.90
CA LEU A 196 20.94 21.48 -1.17
C LEU A 196 20.76 22.42 0.03
N LEU A 197 19.55 22.54 0.57
CA LEU A 197 19.28 23.41 1.71
C LEU A 197 20.02 22.96 2.98
N PHE A 198 20.05 21.65 3.27
CA PHE A 198 20.84 21.11 4.37
C PHE A 198 22.34 21.31 4.18
N ALA A 199 22.85 21.11 2.95
CA ALA A 199 24.26 21.36 2.64
C ALA A 199 24.63 22.84 2.85
N ALA A 200 23.76 23.78 2.46
CA ALA A 200 23.98 25.19 2.71
C ALA A 200 24.08 25.52 4.21
N ILE A 201 23.15 25.00 5.02
CA ILE A 201 23.17 25.18 6.49
C ILE A 201 24.46 24.59 7.07
N LEU A 202 24.80 23.35 6.69
CA LEU A 202 25.98 22.65 7.17
C LEU A 202 27.27 23.44 6.85
N LEU A 203 27.47 23.81 5.59
CA LEU A 203 28.63 24.61 5.16
C LEU A 203 28.70 25.97 5.88
N GLY A 204 27.55 26.60 6.13
CA GLY A 204 27.47 27.87 6.87
C GLY A 204 27.89 27.73 8.33
N ILE A 205 27.40 26.70 9.02
CA ILE A 205 27.81 26.37 10.40
C ILE A 205 29.32 26.08 10.46
N HIS A 206 29.83 25.29 9.50
CA HIS A 206 31.25 24.92 9.46
C HIS A 206 32.15 26.13 9.18
N SER A 207 31.73 27.06 8.31
CA SER A 207 32.40 28.34 8.11
C SER A 207 32.48 29.17 9.40
N ILE A 208 31.39 29.26 10.17
CA ILE A 208 31.35 30.03 11.42
C ILE A 208 32.27 29.39 12.45
N ALA A 209 32.22 28.06 12.57
CA ALA A 209 33.07 27.30 13.48
C ALA A 209 34.57 27.47 13.15
N LEU A 210 34.94 27.41 11.87
CA LEU A 210 36.33 27.60 11.43
C LEU A 210 36.84 29.02 11.68
N ASN A 211 35.99 30.03 11.51
CA ASN A 211 36.37 31.42 11.78
C ASN A 211 36.49 31.74 13.28
N GLY A 212 35.71 31.06 14.14
CA GLY A 212 35.67 31.31 15.58
C GLY A 212 36.62 30.45 16.43
N ALA A 213 37.30 29.46 15.86
CA ALA A 213 38.16 28.55 16.62
C ALA A 213 39.58 29.10 16.80
N ASP A 214 39.81 29.82 17.90
CA ASP A 214 41.14 30.36 18.24
C ASP A 214 42.20 29.26 18.45
N ASN A 215 41.82 28.14 19.10
CA ASN A 215 42.68 26.97 19.29
C ASN A 215 42.20 25.77 18.46
N ARG A 216 42.66 25.70 17.21
CA ARG A 216 42.26 24.69 16.22
C ARG A 216 42.61 23.25 16.62
N LYS A 217 43.76 23.03 17.26
CA LYS A 217 44.16 21.69 17.73
C LYS A 217 43.21 21.17 18.82
N GLN A 218 42.84 22.04 19.74
CA GLN A 218 41.87 21.71 20.78
C GLN A 218 40.46 21.50 20.19
N ALA A 219 40.03 22.37 19.26
CA ALA A 219 38.75 22.21 18.58
C ALA A 219 38.66 20.89 17.79
N GLY A 220 39.68 20.57 17.00
CA GLY A 220 39.76 19.30 16.26
C GLY A 220 39.73 18.08 17.18
N PHE A 221 40.43 18.13 18.33
CA PHE A 221 40.38 17.07 19.33
C PHE A 221 38.99 16.90 19.95
N ILE A 222 38.31 18.00 20.31
CA ILE A 222 36.94 17.97 20.84
C ILE A 222 35.98 17.33 19.82
N LEU A 223 36.11 17.68 18.54
CA LEU A 223 35.30 17.08 17.47
C LEU A 223 35.54 15.58 17.32
N ILE A 224 36.79 15.09 17.46
CA ILE A 224 37.06 13.63 17.45
C ILE A 224 36.38 12.95 18.63
N MET A 225 36.52 13.50 19.83
CA MET A 225 35.88 12.94 21.02
C MET A 225 34.35 12.92 20.87
N LEU A 226 33.78 13.98 20.31
CA LEU A 226 32.35 14.05 19.99
C LEU A 226 31.95 13.00 18.94
N ALA A 227 32.72 12.84 17.87
CA ALA A 227 32.47 11.82 16.84
C ALA A 227 32.52 10.41 17.44
N MET A 228 33.46 10.13 18.34
CA MET A 228 33.55 8.84 19.04
C MET A 228 32.31 8.57 19.89
N LEU A 229 31.86 9.56 20.68
CA LEU A 229 30.64 9.46 21.48
C LEU A 229 29.40 9.27 20.59
N TRP A 230 29.31 10.04 19.51
CA TRP A 230 28.20 9.94 18.56
C TRP A 230 28.19 8.61 17.81
N THR A 231 29.37 8.03 17.56
CA THR A 231 29.52 6.68 16.99
C THR A 231 28.95 5.61 17.91
N LEU A 232 29.18 5.72 19.23
CA LEU A 232 28.55 4.81 20.20
C LEU A 232 27.02 4.92 20.17
N ALA A 233 26.50 6.16 20.12
CA ALA A 233 25.06 6.39 20.00
C ALA A 233 24.49 5.82 18.68
N ALA A 234 25.16 6.06 17.54
CA ALA A 234 24.79 5.51 16.25
C ALA A 234 24.84 3.98 16.23
N SER A 235 25.83 3.36 16.87
CA SER A 235 25.90 1.90 17.01
C SER A 235 24.72 1.36 17.83
N TRP A 236 24.32 2.03 18.90
CA TRP A 236 23.14 1.65 19.67
C TRP A 236 21.85 1.78 18.85
N GLN A 237 21.71 2.84 18.07
CA GLN A 237 20.57 3.02 17.18
C GLN A 237 20.55 1.98 16.05
N LEU A 238 21.71 1.61 15.51
CA LEU A 238 21.83 0.53 14.52
C LEU A 238 21.39 -0.81 15.11
N GLN A 239 21.81 -1.12 16.34
CA GLN A 239 21.38 -2.33 17.03
C GLN A 239 19.84 -2.36 17.14
N ARG A 240 19.20 -1.24 17.50
CA ARG A 240 17.73 -1.13 17.51
C ARG A 240 17.14 -1.37 16.13
N ALA A 241 17.72 -0.78 15.08
CA ALA A 241 17.27 -0.99 13.70
C ALA A 241 17.33 -2.47 13.31
N LEU A 242 18.45 -3.16 13.58
CA LEU A 242 18.63 -4.58 13.27
C LEU A 242 17.67 -5.50 14.05
N ILE A 243 17.37 -5.18 15.31
CA ILE A 243 16.36 -5.94 16.08
C ILE A 243 14.97 -5.76 15.45
N MET A 244 14.63 -4.54 15.02
CA MET A 244 13.36 -4.28 14.33
C MET A 244 13.30 -4.92 12.94
N GLU A 245 14.41 -4.98 12.22
CA GLU A 245 14.54 -5.69 10.95
C GLU A 245 14.26 -7.17 11.13
N ASN A 246 14.92 -7.82 12.09
CA ASN A 246 14.69 -9.23 12.38
C ASN A 246 13.24 -9.49 12.81
N ALA A 247 12.64 -8.61 13.63
CA ALA A 247 11.24 -8.72 14.01
C ALA A 247 10.30 -8.57 12.81
N SER A 248 10.59 -7.65 11.89
CA SER A 248 9.84 -7.46 10.64
C SER A 248 9.98 -8.65 9.72
N GLU A 249 11.19 -9.22 9.59
CA GLU A 249 11.47 -10.41 8.78
C GLU A 249 10.79 -11.68 9.32
N LEU A 250 10.75 -11.85 10.65
CA LEU A 250 9.99 -12.92 11.28
C LEU A 250 8.48 -12.77 10.99
N ALA A 251 7.94 -11.55 11.16
CA ALA A 251 6.54 -11.29 10.84
C ALA A 251 6.22 -11.49 9.34
N ARG A 252 7.16 -11.13 8.46
CA ARG A 252 7.07 -11.38 7.00
C ARG A 252 6.97 -12.87 6.70
N LYS A 253 7.80 -13.70 7.34
CA LYS A 253 7.80 -15.16 7.20
C LYS A 253 6.54 -15.80 7.78
N ASP A 254 6.03 -15.29 8.89
CA ASP A 254 4.79 -15.76 9.52
C ASP A 254 3.55 -15.52 8.64
N VAL A 255 3.55 -14.41 7.90
CA VAL A 255 2.56 -14.13 6.86
C VAL A 255 2.92 -14.86 5.56
N GLY A 256 4.17 -15.25 5.37
CA GLY A 256 4.74 -15.97 4.22
C GLY A 256 4.80 -15.14 2.93
N LEU A 257 5.13 -13.87 3.08
CA LEU A 257 5.44 -12.96 1.97
C LEU A 257 6.88 -13.20 1.46
N LYS A 258 7.17 -12.86 0.21
CA LYS A 258 8.54 -12.94 -0.36
C LYS A 258 9.44 -11.84 0.20
N GLU A 259 10.75 -12.02 0.11
CA GLU A 259 11.72 -11.02 0.56
C GLU A 259 11.61 -9.74 -0.26
N GLY A 260 11.80 -8.58 0.37
CA GLY A 260 11.62 -7.28 -0.28
C GLY A 260 10.17 -6.88 -0.56
N THR A 261 9.17 -7.67 -0.15
CA THR A 261 7.75 -7.31 -0.37
C THR A 261 7.35 -6.12 0.50
N GLU A 262 6.86 -5.05 -0.14
CA GLU A 262 6.17 -3.97 0.54
C GLU A 262 4.66 -4.19 0.46
N VAL A 263 4.01 -4.26 1.62
CA VAL A 263 2.54 -4.30 1.70
C VAL A 263 2.06 -2.86 1.65
N ALA A 264 1.39 -2.51 0.55
CA ALA A 264 0.91 -1.16 0.33
C ALA A 264 -0.44 -0.89 0.98
N TYR A 265 -1.18 -1.95 1.34
CA TYR A 265 -2.57 -1.79 1.75
C TYR A 265 -3.04 -2.87 2.72
N SER A 266 -3.33 -2.43 3.96
CA SER A 266 -4.23 -3.07 4.93
C SER A 266 -4.25 -2.13 6.13
N ASP A 267 -5.38 -1.50 6.46
CA ASP A 267 -5.79 -1.20 7.85
C ASP A 267 -7.28 -0.74 7.91
N ASP A 268 -8.05 -1.46 8.71
CA ASP A 268 -8.74 -1.05 9.96
C ASP A 268 -9.79 0.07 10.05
N GLU A 269 -10.49 0.47 8.98
CA GLU A 269 -11.80 1.11 9.16
C GLU A 269 -12.92 0.49 8.31
N GLU A 270 -14.16 0.58 8.82
CA GLU A 270 -15.39 -0.02 8.28
C GLU A 270 -15.73 0.45 6.85
N SER A 271 -15.03 1.49 6.34
CA SER A 271 -15.13 2.00 4.96
C SER A 271 -13.79 2.14 4.22
N ALA A 272 -12.64 2.01 4.89
CA ALA A 272 -11.32 2.19 4.27
C ALA A 272 -10.92 0.94 3.48
N GLY A 273 -10.90 1.04 2.14
CA GLY A 273 -10.35 -0.01 1.26
C GLY A 273 -11.33 -0.74 0.37
N LEU A 274 -12.54 -0.25 0.26
CA LEU A 274 -13.45 -0.70 -0.78
C LEU A 274 -13.05 -0.04 -2.11
N LEU A 275 -12.40 -0.80 -2.98
CA LEU A 275 -12.18 -0.40 -4.36
C LEU A 275 -13.51 -0.49 -5.12
N ILE A 276 -13.79 0.51 -5.95
CA ILE A 276 -15.05 0.61 -6.70
C ILE A 276 -14.74 0.96 -8.16
N ASP A 277 -15.47 0.33 -9.07
CA ASP A 277 -15.59 0.75 -10.47
C ASP A 277 -17.02 1.28 -10.71
N SER A 278 -17.12 2.58 -10.95
CA SER A 278 -18.39 3.26 -11.20
C SER A 278 -18.96 3.00 -12.60
N VAL A 279 -18.20 2.43 -13.53
CA VAL A 279 -18.65 2.10 -14.88
C VAL A 279 -19.35 0.75 -14.91
N THR A 280 -18.76 -0.26 -14.27
CA THR A 280 -19.28 -1.64 -14.26
C THR A 280 -20.09 -1.97 -13.01
N GLY A 281 -19.94 -1.20 -11.93
CA GLY A 281 -20.58 -1.46 -10.64
C GLY A 281 -19.86 -2.51 -9.78
N ILE A 282 -18.68 -2.99 -10.21
CA ILE A 282 -17.84 -3.90 -9.44
C ILE A 282 -17.30 -3.18 -8.21
N ARG A 283 -17.29 -3.87 -7.07
CA ARG A 283 -16.65 -3.37 -5.84
C ARG A 283 -16.01 -4.50 -5.04
N GLY A 284 -14.99 -4.20 -4.26
CA GLY A 284 -14.34 -5.24 -3.47
C GLY A 284 -13.19 -4.72 -2.63
N ARG A 285 -12.83 -5.51 -1.62
CA ARG A 285 -11.66 -5.28 -0.78
C ARG A 285 -10.76 -6.50 -0.90
N PRO A 286 -9.64 -6.43 -1.64
CA PRO A 286 -8.64 -7.49 -1.64
C PRO A 286 -8.12 -7.71 -0.21
N ASP A 287 -7.70 -8.95 0.12
CA ASP A 287 -7.09 -9.22 1.43
C ASP A 287 -5.80 -8.38 1.61
N GLN A 288 -4.98 -8.32 0.55
CA GLN A 288 -3.73 -7.55 0.52
C GLN A 288 -3.46 -7.03 -0.89
N ILE A 289 -2.73 -5.92 -0.98
CA ILE A 289 -2.12 -5.45 -2.23
C ILE A 289 -0.62 -5.28 -1.96
N VAL A 290 0.19 -6.01 -2.71
CA VAL A 290 1.66 -5.91 -2.64
C VAL A 290 2.19 -5.18 -3.86
N ILE A 291 3.33 -4.53 -3.70
CA ILE A 291 4.04 -3.90 -4.82
C ILE A 291 5.25 -4.76 -5.18
N ILE A 292 5.30 -5.24 -6.43
CA ILE A 292 6.41 -6.01 -6.98
C ILE A 292 6.84 -5.30 -8.27
N ASP A 293 8.11 -4.91 -8.36
CA ASP A 293 8.67 -4.22 -9.53
C ASP A 293 7.88 -2.97 -10.00
N GLY A 294 7.18 -2.30 -9.07
CA GLY A 294 6.36 -1.13 -9.35
C GLY A 294 4.92 -1.44 -9.79
N GLU A 295 4.55 -2.71 -9.88
CA GLU A 295 3.19 -3.17 -10.18
C GLU A 295 2.41 -3.47 -8.90
N PHE A 296 1.12 -3.09 -8.88
CA PHE A 296 0.22 -3.38 -7.77
C PHE A 296 -0.45 -4.73 -7.99
N ILE A 297 -0.10 -5.71 -7.16
CA ILE A 297 -0.57 -7.09 -7.28
C ILE A 297 -1.52 -7.42 -6.13
N PRO A 298 -2.81 -7.63 -6.39
CA PRO A 298 -3.75 -8.08 -5.35
C PRO A 298 -3.47 -9.53 -4.97
N ILE A 299 -3.52 -9.81 -3.68
CA ILE A 299 -3.41 -11.15 -3.11
C ILE A 299 -4.72 -11.51 -2.40
N GLU A 300 -5.29 -12.66 -2.75
CA GLU A 300 -6.41 -13.28 -2.05
C GLU A 300 -5.91 -14.54 -1.32
N GLN A 301 -6.19 -14.65 -0.03
CA GLN A 301 -5.78 -15.79 0.78
C GLN A 301 -6.98 -16.68 1.13
N LYS A 302 -6.86 -18.00 0.93
CA LYS A 302 -7.92 -18.95 1.24
C LYS A 302 -7.52 -19.87 2.40
N THR A 303 -8.37 -19.90 3.43
CA THR A 303 -8.13 -20.56 4.72
C THR A 303 -8.72 -21.99 4.83
N GLY A 304 -9.25 -22.50 3.72
CA GLY A 304 -9.88 -23.82 3.60
C GLY A 304 -8.94 -24.93 3.12
N ARG A 305 -9.51 -26.05 2.67
CA ARG A 305 -8.76 -27.18 2.11
C ARG A 305 -8.00 -26.73 0.85
N VAL A 306 -6.70 -27.00 0.82
CA VAL A 306 -5.83 -26.71 -0.33
C VAL A 306 -6.22 -27.64 -1.51
N PRO A 307 -6.67 -27.09 -2.65
CA PRO A 307 -7.02 -27.89 -3.82
C PRO A 307 -5.79 -28.14 -4.70
N LYS A 308 -5.78 -29.21 -5.50
CA LYS A 308 -4.69 -29.48 -6.47
C LYS A 308 -4.59 -28.42 -7.59
N ARG A 309 -5.70 -27.73 -7.88
CA ARG A 309 -5.81 -26.63 -8.84
C ARG A 309 -6.77 -25.59 -8.26
N PRO A 310 -6.56 -24.29 -8.53
CA PRO A 310 -7.43 -23.26 -8.01
C PRO A 310 -8.87 -23.44 -8.46
N HIS A 311 -9.80 -23.23 -7.53
CA HIS A 311 -11.22 -23.20 -7.83
C HIS A 311 -11.55 -22.02 -8.76
N SER A 312 -12.42 -22.25 -9.74
CA SER A 312 -12.84 -21.21 -10.69
C SER A 312 -13.47 -20.01 -9.98
N SER A 313 -14.25 -20.23 -8.92
CA SER A 313 -14.83 -19.15 -8.10
C SER A 313 -13.77 -18.25 -7.47
N HIS A 314 -12.68 -18.83 -6.94
CA HIS A 314 -11.60 -18.05 -6.35
C HIS A 314 -10.82 -17.28 -7.43
N LYS A 315 -10.61 -17.89 -8.61
CA LYS A 315 -10.00 -17.18 -9.75
C LYS A 315 -10.83 -15.96 -10.16
N ARG A 316 -12.15 -16.13 -10.27
CA ARG A 316 -13.09 -15.05 -10.62
C ARG A 316 -13.06 -13.88 -9.64
N GLN A 317 -12.97 -14.18 -8.36
CA GLN A 317 -12.80 -13.15 -7.33
C GLN A 317 -11.49 -12.37 -7.51
N VAL A 318 -10.39 -13.07 -7.78
CA VAL A 318 -9.09 -12.43 -8.03
C VAL A 318 -9.11 -11.57 -9.30
N LEU A 319 -9.77 -12.02 -10.38
CA LEU A 319 -9.97 -11.20 -11.58
C LEU A 319 -10.70 -9.89 -11.27
N ALA A 320 -11.73 -9.94 -10.41
CA ALA A 320 -12.41 -8.73 -9.96
C ALA A 320 -11.47 -7.79 -9.21
N TYR A 321 -10.58 -8.31 -8.36
CA TYR A 321 -9.59 -7.49 -7.66
C TYR A 321 -8.52 -6.93 -8.60
N ILE A 322 -8.05 -7.69 -9.59
CA ILE A 322 -7.11 -7.18 -10.59
C ILE A 322 -7.70 -5.98 -11.32
N HIS A 323 -8.93 -6.12 -11.82
CA HIS A 323 -9.66 -5.03 -12.49
C HIS A 323 -9.83 -3.79 -11.59
N LEU A 324 -10.24 -4.01 -10.34
CA LEU A 324 -10.40 -2.94 -9.37
C LEU A 324 -9.09 -2.21 -9.07
N VAL A 325 -7.98 -2.95 -8.92
CA VAL A 325 -6.65 -2.38 -8.72
C VAL A 325 -6.21 -1.60 -9.97
N GLU A 326 -6.39 -2.15 -11.17
CA GLU A 326 -6.00 -1.48 -12.43
C GLU A 326 -6.73 -0.14 -12.61
N ILE A 327 -8.04 -0.10 -12.39
CA ILE A 327 -8.84 1.14 -12.50
C ILE A 327 -8.45 2.16 -11.44
N ASN A 328 -8.31 1.73 -10.18
CA ASN A 328 -8.07 2.66 -9.07
C ASN A 328 -6.61 3.16 -9.04
N THR A 329 -5.66 2.38 -9.54
CA THR A 329 -4.23 2.76 -9.59
C THR A 329 -3.82 3.39 -10.93
N LYS A 330 -4.65 3.26 -11.98
CA LYS A 330 -4.34 3.66 -13.36
C LYS A 330 -3.03 3.05 -13.89
N ARG A 331 -2.67 1.88 -13.36
CA ARG A 331 -1.46 1.11 -13.71
C ARG A 331 -1.87 -0.29 -14.14
N THR A 332 -1.10 -0.86 -15.05
CA THR A 332 -1.31 -2.23 -15.50
C THR A 332 -1.04 -3.20 -14.35
N THR A 333 -2.00 -4.09 -14.09
CA THR A 333 -1.83 -5.21 -13.16
C THR A 333 -1.91 -6.50 -13.97
N PRO A 334 -0.76 -7.08 -14.40
CA PRO A 334 -0.75 -8.19 -15.34
C PRO A 334 -1.26 -9.51 -14.74
N TYR A 335 -1.24 -9.63 -13.40
CA TYR A 335 -1.76 -10.79 -12.70
C TYR A 335 -2.13 -10.46 -11.25
N GLY A 336 -2.91 -11.34 -10.65
CA GLY A 336 -3.17 -11.40 -9.21
C GLY A 336 -2.66 -12.70 -8.61
N ILE A 337 -2.52 -12.74 -7.30
CA ILE A 337 -2.04 -13.93 -6.58
C ILE A 337 -3.18 -14.54 -5.78
N LEU A 338 -3.40 -15.83 -5.96
CA LEU A 338 -4.30 -16.63 -5.15
C LEU A 338 -3.50 -17.61 -4.31
N ARG A 339 -3.66 -17.52 -3.00
CA ARG A 339 -2.85 -18.29 -2.06
C ARG A 339 -3.69 -19.24 -1.23
N TYR A 340 -3.34 -20.52 -1.25
CA TYR A 340 -3.94 -21.57 -0.43
C TYR A 340 -2.94 -22.01 0.65
N GLY A 341 -3.20 -21.68 1.91
CA GLY A 341 -2.23 -21.94 2.99
C GLY A 341 -0.90 -21.22 2.77
N ASN A 342 0.21 -21.82 3.22
CA ASN A 342 1.50 -21.15 3.20
C ASN A 342 2.30 -21.35 1.90
N GLU A 343 2.15 -22.51 1.25
CA GLU A 343 3.06 -22.96 0.19
C GLU A 343 2.43 -23.00 -1.21
N ASP A 344 1.11 -22.98 -1.33
CA ASP A 344 0.43 -23.15 -2.61
C ASP A 344 -0.03 -21.80 -3.17
N ILE A 345 0.80 -21.24 -4.06
CA ILE A 345 0.65 -19.91 -4.65
C ILE A 345 0.37 -20.06 -6.14
N HIS A 346 -0.75 -19.48 -6.59
CA HIS A 346 -1.16 -19.50 -7.98
C HIS A 346 -1.27 -18.09 -8.52
N GLN A 347 -0.72 -17.87 -9.71
CA GLN A 347 -0.92 -16.63 -10.46
C GLN A 347 -2.19 -16.72 -11.29
N VAL A 348 -2.99 -15.66 -11.27
CA VAL A 348 -4.18 -15.49 -12.13
C VAL A 348 -3.85 -14.38 -13.11
N VAL A 349 -3.65 -14.74 -14.37
CA VAL A 349 -3.26 -13.82 -15.44
C VAL A 349 -4.44 -12.91 -15.81
N TRP A 350 -4.12 -11.67 -16.18
CA TRP A 350 -5.05 -10.66 -16.67
C TRP A 350 -4.82 -10.40 -18.16
N ASP A 351 -5.55 -11.14 -18.98
CA ASP A 351 -5.59 -11.01 -20.43
C ASP A 351 -7.00 -10.67 -20.94
N GLU A 352 -7.13 -10.41 -22.24
CA GLU A 352 -8.41 -10.01 -22.85
C GLU A 352 -9.51 -11.06 -22.69
N ASN A 353 -9.17 -12.35 -22.73
CA ASN A 353 -10.13 -13.42 -22.52
C ASN A 353 -10.64 -13.42 -21.07
N THR A 354 -9.76 -13.29 -20.08
CA THR A 354 -10.17 -13.22 -18.67
C THR A 354 -10.96 -11.96 -18.32
N LYS A 355 -10.71 -10.85 -19.02
CA LYS A 355 -11.49 -9.60 -18.94
C LYS A 355 -12.92 -9.81 -19.43
N GLU A 356 -13.07 -10.36 -20.63
CA GLU A 356 -14.39 -10.69 -21.19
C GLU A 356 -15.16 -11.62 -20.26
N GLU A 357 -14.51 -12.68 -19.79
CA GLU A 357 -15.15 -13.63 -18.89
C GLU A 357 -15.61 -13.00 -17.55
N LEU A 358 -14.83 -12.05 -16.99
CA LEU A 358 -15.23 -11.30 -15.79
C LEU A 358 -16.47 -10.43 -16.07
N PHE A 359 -16.44 -9.65 -17.16
CA PHE A 359 -17.52 -8.72 -17.46
C PHE A 359 -18.81 -9.44 -17.83
N ASP A 360 -18.74 -10.57 -18.50
CA ASP A 360 -19.93 -11.37 -18.82
C ASP A 360 -20.56 -11.97 -17.57
N GLU A 361 -19.75 -12.41 -16.60
CA GLU A 361 -20.27 -12.85 -15.30
C GLU A 361 -20.92 -11.68 -14.53
N VAL A 362 -20.33 -10.49 -14.56
CA VAL A 362 -20.91 -9.30 -13.92
C VAL A 362 -22.24 -8.93 -14.57
N LYS A 363 -22.34 -8.93 -15.90
CA LYS A 363 -23.58 -8.65 -16.63
C LYS A 363 -24.68 -9.67 -16.29
N GLU A 364 -24.32 -10.94 -16.14
CA GLU A 364 -25.27 -11.98 -15.75
C GLU A 364 -25.74 -11.81 -14.29
N ILE A 365 -24.84 -11.50 -13.37
CA ILE A 365 -25.19 -11.19 -11.98
C ILE A 365 -26.15 -9.99 -11.94
N GLN A 366 -25.86 -8.93 -12.69
CA GLN A 366 -26.73 -7.77 -12.79
C GLN A 366 -28.11 -8.12 -13.37
N ARG A 367 -28.17 -8.95 -14.41
CA ARG A 367 -29.44 -9.47 -14.97
C ARG A 367 -30.25 -10.21 -13.90
N LEU A 368 -29.59 -11.08 -13.13
CA LEU A 368 -30.21 -11.83 -12.05
C LEU A 368 -30.66 -10.93 -10.88
N MET A 369 -29.97 -9.82 -10.61
CA MET A 369 -30.41 -8.84 -9.61
C MET A 369 -31.70 -8.12 -10.03
N VAL A 370 -31.95 -8.00 -11.35
CA VAL A 370 -33.15 -7.34 -11.89
C VAL A 370 -34.33 -8.32 -12.01
N PHE A 371 -34.12 -9.49 -12.61
CA PHE A 371 -35.20 -10.44 -12.89
C PHE A 371 -35.29 -11.63 -11.94
N GLY A 372 -34.22 -11.93 -11.19
CA GLY A 372 -34.07 -13.20 -10.49
C GLY A 372 -34.02 -14.40 -11.44
N GLY A 373 -34.31 -15.57 -10.88
CA GLY A 373 -34.41 -16.83 -11.62
C GLY A 373 -33.06 -17.54 -11.76
N ALA A 374 -32.17 -17.38 -10.78
CA ALA A 374 -30.90 -18.10 -10.75
C ALA A 374 -31.15 -19.62 -10.62
N LYS A 375 -30.40 -20.41 -11.39
CA LYS A 375 -30.48 -21.89 -11.36
C LYS A 375 -29.17 -22.51 -10.91
N ARG A 376 -29.21 -23.76 -10.46
CA ARG A 376 -27.99 -24.54 -10.19
C ARG A 376 -27.19 -24.72 -11.50
N ASN A 377 -25.88 -24.54 -11.43
CA ASN A 377 -24.98 -24.59 -12.59
C ASN A 377 -24.08 -25.85 -12.61
N HIS A 378 -24.39 -26.89 -11.82
CA HIS A 378 -23.53 -28.07 -11.69
C HIS A 378 -24.31 -29.33 -11.30
N ASP A 379 -23.82 -30.51 -11.69
CA ASP A 379 -24.40 -31.82 -11.29
C ASP A 379 -23.60 -32.59 -10.24
N ARG A 380 -22.82 -31.86 -9.43
CA ARG A 380 -21.98 -32.44 -8.36
C ARG A 380 -22.72 -32.52 -7.02
N ILE A 381 -23.13 -33.73 -6.62
CA ILE A 381 -23.80 -33.99 -5.33
C ILE A 381 -22.97 -33.47 -4.14
N GLY A 382 -21.65 -33.68 -4.15
CA GLY A 382 -20.76 -33.25 -3.06
C GLY A 382 -20.72 -31.73 -2.83
N LYS A 383 -20.99 -30.90 -3.85
CA LYS A 383 -21.15 -29.45 -3.68
C LYS A 383 -22.43 -29.10 -2.92
N CYS A 384 -23.53 -29.82 -3.21
CA CYS A 384 -24.81 -29.64 -2.52
C CYS A 384 -24.74 -30.13 -1.07
N GLN A 385 -24.05 -31.25 -0.81
CA GLN A 385 -23.91 -31.81 0.55
C GLN A 385 -23.21 -30.83 1.50
N ASN A 386 -22.17 -30.14 1.03
CA ASN A 386 -21.41 -29.16 1.81
C ASN A 386 -21.89 -27.71 1.61
N CYS A 387 -23.03 -27.51 0.94
CA CYS A 387 -23.57 -26.18 0.72
C CYS A 387 -24.17 -25.65 2.02
N SER A 388 -23.66 -24.52 2.51
CA SER A 388 -24.17 -23.86 3.72
C SER A 388 -25.63 -23.40 3.64
N ARG A 389 -26.24 -23.46 2.44
CA ARG A 389 -27.63 -23.08 2.16
C ARG A 389 -28.46 -24.26 1.66
N LYS A 390 -28.00 -25.50 1.84
CA LYS A 390 -28.74 -26.72 1.46
C LYS A 390 -30.18 -26.68 1.99
N TYR A 391 -30.38 -26.23 3.23
CA TYR A 391 -31.67 -26.18 3.91
C TYR A 391 -32.74 -25.33 3.19
N ALA A 392 -32.34 -24.37 2.34
CA ALA A 392 -33.24 -23.48 1.60
C ALA A 392 -33.22 -23.74 0.09
N CYS A 393 -32.51 -24.77 -0.37
CA CYS A 393 -32.29 -25.04 -1.79
C CYS A 393 -33.23 -26.13 -2.30
N ASN A 394 -34.19 -25.74 -3.13
CA ASN A 394 -35.14 -26.64 -3.79
C ASN A 394 -34.52 -27.45 -4.95
N GLU A 395 -33.34 -27.06 -5.46
CA GLU A 395 -32.58 -27.79 -6.49
C GLU A 395 -31.40 -28.58 -5.90
N SER A 396 -31.39 -28.85 -4.59
CA SER A 396 -30.32 -29.63 -3.96
C SER A 396 -30.31 -31.07 -4.49
N LEU A 397 -29.14 -31.53 -4.95
CA LEU A 397 -28.92 -32.94 -5.26
C LEU A 397 -28.62 -33.80 -4.02
N ALA A 398 -28.33 -33.15 -2.89
CA ALA A 398 -28.08 -33.86 -1.65
C ALA A 398 -29.43 -34.17 -1.00
N VAL A 399 -29.71 -35.47 -0.86
CA VAL A 399 -30.85 -36.01 -0.10
C VAL A 399 -30.75 -35.59 1.36
#